data_AF-A0A015M2K6-F1
#
_entry.id   AF-A0A015M2K6-F1
#
_cell.length_a   1.000
_cell.length_b   1.000
_cell.length_c   1.000
_cell.angle_alpha   90.00
_cell.angle_beta   90.00
_cell.angle_gamma   90.00
#
_symmetry.space_group_name_H-M   'P 1'
#
loop_
_entity.id
_entity.type
_entity.pdbx_description
1 polymer ?
#
loop_
_entity_poly.entity_id
_entity_poly.type
_entity_poly.pdbx_seq_one_letter_code
_entity_poly.pdbx_strand_id
1 'polypeptide(L)'
;MYESKFLVNVDNADLNIHGQSPFVTPVSAPNFRRGLELQFWMDPTCSIPLSIDIEWDFYGSLGKIIMRFQTVLVAFPFIIVIMTLRTQFREYDHGETFISFGHGLALFIRQTFLKFIIFVSALSIYQSVTRASKTYSLADLFPMDYASGDMQKAIKAKSSFNVNDTLLGNQDPFFWFLPPLFFIMSIGITIVSWILLAFIVRVLAGAAVFMSRRDLFVKNIVNKPSESKSRLRRHVIITLILFILVASFVPYQFAFIVAFLVQISSCVKSLIIARSVYKSTCVQESWDNYHYLQSILILFFMLLPFNVPVLMVWIRNMSVNWFAPFSWDHSILAIAPIIFYVEIITNGKMLPRSTGRKSRFVTNAILLIITIYSLLYGVRYTYLLYFSSLGFITWLIILHVRDSWIGKTMDIYMQSIFKRNMKIS
;
A
#
# COMPACT_ATOMS: atom_id res chain seq x y z
N MET A 1 -29.13 13.84 1.68
CA MET A 1 -28.98 15.14 2.36
C MET A 1 -28.94 16.16 1.24
N TYR A 2 -29.90 17.08 1.20
CA TYR A 2 -29.92 18.15 0.21
C TYR A 2 -29.36 19.38 0.88
N GLU A 3 -28.34 20.00 0.27
CA GLU A 3 -27.80 21.28 0.74
C GLU A 3 -28.56 22.39 0.04
N SER A 4 -29.41 23.10 0.77
CA SER A 4 -30.05 24.33 0.28
C SER A 4 -29.24 25.52 0.77
N LYS A 5 -28.72 26.32 -0.17
CA LYS A 5 -27.96 27.53 0.13
C LYS A 5 -28.75 28.74 -0.36
N PHE A 6 -29.08 29.65 0.57
CA PHE A 6 -29.71 30.92 0.25
C PHE A 6 -28.65 32.00 0.22
N LEU A 7 -28.67 32.81 -0.83
CA LEU A 7 -27.76 33.92 -0.98
C LEU A 7 -28.56 35.19 -1.25
N VAL A 8 -28.19 36.30 -0.62
CA VAL A 8 -28.89 37.58 -0.69
C VAL A 8 -27.99 38.58 -1.39
N ASN A 9 -28.52 39.35 -2.35
CA ASN A 9 -27.81 40.40 -3.09
C ASN A 9 -26.48 39.93 -3.68
N VAL A 10 -26.51 38.89 -4.50
CA VAL A 10 -25.32 38.28 -5.09
C VAL A 10 -25.09 38.74 -6.52
N ASP A 11 -23.90 39.27 -6.76
CA ASP A 11 -23.36 39.49 -8.11
C ASP A 11 -22.60 38.25 -8.61
N ASN A 12 -21.80 37.62 -7.75
CA ASN A 12 -21.00 36.42 -8.05
C ASN A 12 -21.13 35.37 -6.95
N ALA A 13 -21.39 34.11 -7.31
CA ALA A 13 -21.44 33.01 -6.34
C ALA A 13 -20.91 31.69 -6.90
N ASP A 14 -20.19 30.98 -6.03
CA ASP A 14 -19.71 29.62 -6.31
C ASP A 14 -20.85 28.59 -6.18
N LEU A 15 -21.12 27.91 -7.29
CA LEU A 15 -22.06 26.80 -7.37
C LEU A 15 -21.33 25.47 -7.17
N ASN A 16 -21.58 24.81 -6.04
CA ASN A 16 -21.02 23.50 -5.74
C ASN A 16 -22.08 22.41 -5.90
N ILE A 17 -21.89 21.54 -6.88
CA ILE A 17 -22.77 20.39 -7.11
C ILE A 17 -22.13 19.15 -6.50
N HIS A 18 -22.87 18.44 -5.65
CA HIS A 18 -22.45 17.15 -5.14
C HIS A 18 -23.41 16.05 -5.61
N GLY A 19 -22.84 14.99 -6.17
CA GLY A 19 -23.57 13.74 -6.38
C GLY A 19 -23.79 12.99 -5.07
N GLN A 20 -24.42 11.82 -5.15
CA GLN A 20 -24.55 10.94 -3.98
C GLN A 20 -23.17 10.62 -3.36
N SER A 21 -23.10 10.61 -2.03
CA SER A 21 -21.86 10.25 -1.33
C SER A 21 -21.47 8.81 -1.67
N PRO A 22 -20.19 8.55 -2.01
CA PRO A 22 -19.74 7.19 -2.24
C PRO A 22 -19.87 6.36 -0.95
N PHE A 23 -20.08 5.05 -1.09
CA PHE A 23 -20.16 4.09 0.02
C PHE A 23 -21.35 4.28 0.97
N VAL A 24 -22.31 5.16 0.66
CA VAL A 24 -23.55 5.35 1.44
C VAL A 24 -24.72 4.72 0.69
N THR A 25 -25.54 3.93 1.39
CA THR A 25 -26.73 3.32 0.80
C THR A 25 -27.74 4.41 0.42
N PRO A 26 -28.33 4.35 -0.79
CA PRO A 26 -29.29 5.36 -1.22
C PRO A 26 -30.55 5.33 -0.37
N VAL A 27 -30.90 6.47 0.24
CA VAL A 27 -32.22 6.67 0.84
C VAL A 27 -33.19 6.95 -0.31
N SER A 28 -34.01 5.95 -0.66
CA SER A 28 -35.01 6.08 -1.73
C SER A 28 -36.16 6.96 -1.23
N ALA A 29 -36.10 8.26 -1.50
CA ALA A 29 -37.24 9.15 -1.31
C ALA A 29 -38.13 9.16 -2.57
N PRO A 30 -39.48 9.09 -2.44
CA PRO A 30 -40.39 8.90 -3.56
C PRO A 30 -40.44 10.05 -4.58
N ASN A 31 -39.85 11.21 -4.31
CA ASN A 31 -39.82 12.39 -5.19
C ASN A 31 -38.39 12.91 -5.40
N PHE A 32 -37.48 12.04 -5.83
CA PHE A 32 -36.07 12.42 -6.03
C PHE A 32 -35.91 13.29 -7.28
N ARG A 33 -36.02 14.62 -7.13
CA ARG A 33 -35.60 15.57 -8.16
C ARG A 33 -34.08 15.47 -8.33
N ARG A 34 -33.63 15.11 -9.53
CA ARG A 34 -32.21 14.97 -9.86
C ARG A 34 -31.70 16.29 -10.43
N GLY A 35 -30.69 16.88 -9.80
CA GLY A 35 -29.95 18.01 -10.37
C GLY A 35 -29.90 19.24 -9.47
N LEU A 36 -29.39 20.33 -10.05
CA LEU A 36 -29.30 21.64 -9.43
C LEU A 36 -30.60 22.40 -9.70
N GLU A 37 -31.29 22.83 -8.64
CA GLU A 37 -32.45 23.72 -8.74
C GLU A 37 -32.03 25.13 -8.32
N LEU A 38 -32.00 26.06 -9.28
CA LEU A 38 -31.72 27.47 -9.03
C LEU A 38 -33.05 28.23 -8.94
N GLN A 39 -33.30 28.84 -7.78
CA GLN A 39 -34.49 29.67 -7.55
C GLN A 39 -34.04 31.11 -7.35
N PHE A 40 -34.60 32.01 -8.15
CA PHE A 40 -34.32 33.45 -8.09
C PHE A 40 -35.56 34.18 -7.57
N TRP A 41 -35.41 34.97 -6.52
CA TRP A 41 -36.46 35.85 -6.01
C TRP A 41 -36.05 37.29 -6.29
N MET A 42 -36.85 37.99 -7.09
CA MET A 42 -36.61 39.38 -7.47
C MET A 42 -37.79 40.25 -7.07
N ASP A 43 -37.52 41.52 -6.78
CA ASP A 43 -38.56 42.51 -6.51
C ASP A 43 -39.38 42.75 -7.80
N PRO A 44 -40.72 42.61 -7.78
CA PRO A 44 -41.56 42.83 -8.95
C PRO A 44 -41.53 44.27 -9.49
N THR A 45 -41.02 45.23 -8.71
CA THR A 45 -40.91 46.64 -9.12
C THR A 45 -39.63 46.95 -9.90
N CYS A 46 -38.64 46.05 -9.89
CA CYS A 46 -37.38 46.23 -10.60
C CYS A 46 -37.50 45.74 -12.06
N SER A 47 -37.28 46.63 -13.03
CA SER A 47 -37.41 46.33 -14.47
C SER A 47 -36.13 45.81 -15.13
N ILE A 48 -35.07 45.56 -14.35
CA ILE A 48 -33.79 45.09 -14.87
C ILE A 48 -33.92 43.60 -15.22
N PRO A 49 -33.56 43.17 -16.45
CA PRO A 49 -33.59 41.76 -16.81
C PRO A 49 -32.52 40.97 -16.06
N LEU A 50 -32.87 39.77 -15.60
CA LEU A 50 -31.94 38.84 -14.96
C LEU A 50 -31.01 38.21 -16.02
N SER A 51 -29.72 38.53 -15.97
CA SER A 51 -28.67 37.87 -16.75
C SER A 51 -27.93 36.85 -15.88
N ILE A 52 -27.81 35.61 -16.36
CA ILE A 52 -27.11 34.53 -15.64
C ILE A 52 -26.01 34.00 -16.54
N ASP A 53 -24.76 34.20 -16.12
CA ASP A 53 -23.58 33.61 -16.76
C ASP A 53 -23.01 32.52 -15.86
N ILE A 54 -22.81 31.32 -16.42
CA ILE A 54 -22.27 30.17 -15.70
C ILE A 54 -20.91 29.82 -16.30
N GLU A 55 -19.86 30.08 -15.53
CA GLU A 55 -18.49 29.75 -15.88
C GLU A 55 -18.00 28.49 -15.16
N TRP A 56 -17.15 27.72 -15.82
CA TRP A 56 -16.57 26.51 -15.26
C TRP A 56 -15.25 26.81 -14.56
N ASP A 57 -15.24 26.70 -13.23
CA ASP A 57 -13.99 26.70 -12.46
C ASP A 57 -13.30 25.34 -12.57
N PHE A 58 -12.47 25.17 -13.60
CA PHE A 58 -11.68 23.94 -13.81
C PHE A 58 -10.75 23.64 -12.64
N TYR A 59 -10.10 24.66 -12.07
CA TYR A 59 -9.08 24.48 -11.05
C TYR A 59 -9.69 24.06 -9.71
N GLY A 60 -10.72 24.78 -9.24
CA GLY A 60 -11.43 24.41 -8.02
C GLY A 60 -12.19 23.09 -8.17
N SER A 61 -12.74 22.80 -9.36
CA SER A 61 -13.39 21.51 -9.63
C SER A 61 -12.40 20.35 -9.54
N LEU A 62 -11.23 20.46 -10.19
CA LEU A 62 -10.21 19.43 -10.14
C LEU A 62 -9.69 19.22 -8.70
N GLY A 63 -9.47 20.30 -7.95
CA GLY A 63 -9.07 20.23 -6.54
C GLY A 63 -10.10 19.50 -5.68
N LYS A 64 -11.39 19.79 -5.86
CA LYS A 64 -12.48 19.10 -5.14
C LYS A 64 -12.58 17.62 -5.50
N ILE A 65 -12.34 17.25 -6.76
CA ILE A 65 -12.28 15.84 -7.20
C ILE A 65 -11.14 15.10 -6.49
N ILE A 66 -9.94 15.69 -6.46
CA ILE A 66 -8.77 15.10 -5.79
C ILE A 66 -9.04 14.91 -4.28
N MET A 67 -9.58 15.93 -3.60
CA MET A 67 -9.92 15.83 -2.18
C MET A 67 -10.97 14.74 -1.92
N ARG A 68 -11.96 14.59 -2.81
CA ARG A 68 -12.98 13.55 -2.71
C ARG A 68 -12.43 12.14 -2.89
N PHE A 69 -11.46 11.96 -3.80
CA PHE A 69 -10.90 10.65 -4.15
C PHE A 69 -9.46 10.45 -3.67
N GLN A 70 -9.03 11.17 -2.65
CA GLN A 70 -7.66 11.11 -2.12
C GLN A 70 -7.20 9.69 -1.76
N THR A 71 -8.11 8.84 -1.25
CA THR A 71 -7.80 7.45 -0.90
C THR A 71 -7.54 6.58 -2.13
N VAL A 72 -8.13 6.90 -3.28
CA VAL A 72 -7.84 6.25 -4.57
C VAL A 72 -6.40 6.51 -4.98
N LEU A 73 -5.93 7.76 -4.80
CA LEU A 73 -4.55 8.16 -5.07
C LEU A 73 -3.52 7.51 -4.13
N VAL A 74 -3.96 6.81 -3.08
CA VAL A 74 -3.10 5.97 -2.23
C VAL A 74 -3.24 4.49 -2.60
N ALA A 75 -4.48 4.00 -2.75
CA ALA A 75 -4.76 2.59 -3.01
C ALA A 75 -4.30 2.12 -4.40
N PHE A 76 -4.52 2.91 -5.45
CA PHE A 76 -4.20 2.50 -6.81
C PHE A 76 -2.69 2.49 -7.08
N PRO A 77 -1.88 3.48 -6.63
CA PRO A 77 -0.42 3.36 -6.71
C PRO A 77 0.12 2.17 -5.93
N PHE A 78 -0.46 1.86 -4.76
CA PHE A 78 -0.10 0.66 -4.00
C PHE A 78 -0.34 -0.63 -4.80
N ILE A 79 -1.49 -0.77 -5.47
CA ILE A 79 -1.80 -1.90 -6.35
C ILE A 79 -0.73 -2.05 -7.45
N ILE A 80 -0.33 -0.94 -8.08
CA ILE A 80 0.69 -0.94 -9.14
C ILE A 80 2.04 -1.42 -8.59
N VAL A 81 2.42 -0.99 -7.37
CA VAL A 81 3.65 -1.45 -6.71
C VAL A 81 3.61 -2.95 -6.42
N ILE A 82 2.50 -3.46 -5.87
CA ILE A 82 2.33 -4.90 -5.58
C ILE A 82 2.37 -5.73 -6.86
N MET A 83 1.71 -5.28 -7.94
CA MET A 83 1.75 -5.95 -9.24
C MET A 83 3.12 -5.89 -9.89
N THR A 84 3.84 -4.78 -9.75
CA THR A 84 5.23 -4.65 -10.22
C THR A 84 6.14 -5.63 -9.48
N LEU A 85 6.02 -5.72 -8.15
CA LEU A 85 6.73 -6.71 -7.34
C LEU A 85 6.40 -8.14 -7.78
N ARG A 86 5.13 -8.44 -8.07
CA ARG A 86 4.72 -9.76 -8.59
C ARG A 86 5.43 -10.10 -9.90
N THR A 87 5.53 -9.16 -10.83
CA THR A 87 6.30 -9.34 -12.07
C THR A 87 7.79 -9.58 -11.78
N GLN A 88 8.40 -8.77 -10.91
CA GLN A 88 9.82 -8.92 -10.55
C GLN A 88 10.11 -10.29 -9.92
N PHE A 89 9.28 -10.75 -8.96
CA PHE A 89 9.45 -12.06 -8.35
C PHE A 89 9.24 -13.20 -9.33
N ARG A 90 8.29 -13.06 -10.26
CA ARG A 90 8.05 -14.08 -11.29
C ARG A 90 9.27 -14.26 -12.18
N GLU A 91 9.84 -13.18 -12.73
CA GLU A 91 11.03 -13.26 -13.60
C GLU A 91 12.25 -13.79 -12.82
N TYR A 92 12.45 -13.31 -11.59
CA TYR A 92 13.54 -13.78 -10.72
C TYR A 92 13.43 -15.29 -10.39
N ASP A 93 12.23 -15.78 -10.14
CA ASP A 93 11.95 -17.20 -9.89
C ASP A 93 12.04 -18.10 -11.14
N HIS A 94 12.06 -17.51 -12.34
CA HIS A 94 12.32 -18.21 -13.60
C HIS A 94 13.82 -18.37 -13.90
N GLY A 95 14.69 -17.76 -13.09
CA GLY A 95 16.14 -17.87 -13.19
C GLY A 95 16.83 -16.62 -13.73
N GLU A 96 16.05 -15.61 -14.14
CA GLU A 96 16.56 -14.33 -14.60
C GLU A 96 17.13 -13.50 -13.43
N THR A 97 17.87 -12.45 -13.79
CA THR A 97 18.41 -11.49 -12.82
C THR A 97 17.28 -10.67 -12.20
N PHE A 98 17.50 -10.12 -11.00
CA PHE A 98 16.47 -9.29 -10.38
C PHE A 98 16.39 -7.94 -11.11
N ILE A 99 15.40 -7.83 -11.98
CA ILE A 99 15.17 -6.66 -12.82
C ILE A 99 14.91 -5.40 -11.98
N SER A 100 15.30 -4.24 -12.52
CA SER A 100 15.00 -2.95 -11.88
C SER A 100 13.49 -2.71 -11.77
N PHE A 101 13.07 -1.92 -10.78
CA PHE A 101 11.66 -1.58 -10.59
C PHE A 101 11.03 -0.95 -11.84
N GLY A 102 11.74 -0.03 -12.51
CA GLY A 102 11.26 0.59 -13.75
C GLY A 102 11.04 -0.40 -14.88
N HIS A 103 11.94 -1.40 -15.03
CA HIS A 103 11.76 -2.46 -16.02
C HIS A 103 10.57 -3.36 -15.68
N GLY A 104 10.42 -3.75 -14.41
CA GLY A 104 9.26 -4.52 -13.94
C GLY A 104 7.93 -3.78 -14.15
N LEU A 105 7.92 -2.46 -13.92
CA LEU A 105 6.76 -1.60 -14.13
C LEU A 105 6.40 -1.52 -15.63
N ALA A 106 7.40 -1.36 -16.50
CA ALA A 106 7.19 -1.34 -17.95
C ALA A 106 6.60 -2.67 -18.47
N LEU A 107 7.13 -3.81 -18.00
CA LEU A 107 6.60 -5.14 -18.31
C LEU A 107 5.15 -5.29 -17.83
N PHE A 108 4.87 -4.89 -16.60
CA PHE A 108 3.51 -4.90 -16.05
C PHE A 108 2.54 -4.07 -16.90
N ILE A 109 2.90 -2.82 -17.24
CA ILE A 109 2.07 -1.93 -18.05
C ILE A 109 1.80 -2.57 -19.40
N ARG A 110 2.84 -3.04 -20.11
CA ARG A 110 2.69 -3.64 -21.44
C ARG A 110 1.75 -4.86 -21.44
N GLN A 111 1.78 -5.67 -20.39
CA GLN A 111 0.99 -6.90 -20.32
C GLN A 111 -0.43 -6.70 -19.77
N THR A 112 -0.63 -5.73 -18.88
CA THR A 112 -1.83 -5.65 -18.02
C THR A 112 -2.67 -4.40 -18.27
N PHE A 113 -2.13 -3.35 -18.91
CA PHE A 113 -2.79 -2.06 -19.05
C PHE A 113 -4.20 -2.16 -19.63
N LEU A 114 -4.35 -2.70 -20.84
CA LEU A 114 -5.66 -2.81 -21.50
C LEU A 114 -6.63 -3.72 -20.72
N LYS A 115 -6.13 -4.85 -20.20
CA LYS A 115 -6.93 -5.80 -19.42
C LYS A 115 -7.49 -5.15 -18.16
N PHE A 116 -6.67 -4.35 -17.48
CA PHE A 116 -7.06 -3.66 -16.26
C PHE A 116 -8.08 -2.55 -16.55
N ILE A 117 -7.88 -1.75 -17.59
CA ILE A 117 -8.83 -0.69 -17.98
C ILE A 117 -10.21 -1.28 -18.27
N ILE A 118 -10.28 -2.36 -19.06
CA ILE A 118 -11.54 -3.04 -19.38
C ILE A 118 -12.16 -3.62 -18.10
N PHE A 119 -11.37 -4.32 -17.28
CA PHE A 119 -11.85 -4.95 -16.05
C PHE A 119 -12.44 -3.94 -15.08
N VAL A 120 -11.74 -2.84 -14.81
CA VAL A 120 -12.20 -1.85 -13.83
C VAL A 120 -13.38 -1.02 -14.36
N SER A 121 -13.44 -0.75 -15.67
CA SER A 121 -14.62 -0.12 -16.30
C SER A 121 -15.85 -1.01 -16.16
N ALA A 122 -15.71 -2.31 -16.47
CA ALA A 122 -16.79 -3.29 -16.33
C ALA A 122 -17.25 -3.42 -14.88
N LEU A 123 -16.31 -3.44 -13.93
CA LEU A 123 -16.61 -3.49 -12.50
C LEU A 123 -17.37 -2.23 -12.03
N SER A 124 -16.99 -1.05 -12.52
CA SER A 124 -17.69 0.20 -12.22
C SER A 124 -19.12 0.21 -12.75
N ILE A 125 -19.34 -0.29 -13.96
CA ILE A 125 -20.68 -0.43 -14.54
C ILE A 125 -21.48 -1.45 -13.72
N TYR A 126 -20.91 -2.61 -13.41
CA TYR A 126 -21.54 -3.64 -12.59
C TYR A 126 -22.00 -3.11 -11.22
N GLN A 127 -21.13 -2.33 -10.56
CA GLN A 127 -21.47 -1.67 -9.29
C GLN A 127 -22.68 -0.74 -9.44
N SER A 128 -22.71 0.09 -10.48
CA SER A 128 -23.80 1.05 -10.71
C SER A 128 -25.14 0.38 -11.05
N VAL A 129 -25.11 -0.71 -11.83
CA VAL A 129 -26.32 -1.45 -12.25
C VAL A 129 -26.94 -2.21 -11.08
N THR A 130 -26.12 -2.74 -10.18
CA THR A 130 -26.59 -3.50 -9.01
C THR A 130 -27.12 -2.64 -7.87
N ARG A 131 -27.09 -1.30 -8.01
CA ARG A 131 -27.72 -0.29 -7.14
C ARG A 131 -27.61 -0.55 -5.63
N ALA A 132 -26.44 -0.94 -5.14
CA ALA A 132 -26.06 -0.98 -3.72
C ALA A 132 -26.96 -1.79 -2.74
N SER A 133 -27.93 -2.57 -3.22
CA SER A 133 -28.90 -3.27 -2.35
C SER A 133 -28.54 -4.73 -2.07
N LYS A 134 -27.47 -5.25 -2.69
CA LYS A 134 -27.01 -6.62 -2.46
C LYS A 134 -25.88 -6.64 -1.43
N THR A 135 -26.20 -7.19 -0.27
CA THR A 135 -25.22 -7.54 0.76
C THR A 135 -24.91 -9.03 0.64
N TYR A 136 -23.64 -9.37 0.50
CA TYR A 136 -23.16 -10.75 0.48
C TYR A 136 -22.47 -11.06 1.79
N SER A 137 -22.88 -12.10 2.51
CA SER A 137 -22.15 -12.57 3.69
C SER A 137 -21.27 -13.77 3.35
N LEU A 138 -20.04 -13.81 3.86
CA LEU A 138 -19.22 -15.03 3.79
C LEU A 138 -19.91 -16.21 4.49
N ALA A 139 -20.74 -15.95 5.51
CA ALA A 139 -21.54 -16.98 6.17
C ALA A 139 -22.63 -17.59 5.26
N ASP A 140 -23.05 -16.87 4.21
CA ASP A 140 -24.00 -17.40 3.22
C ASP A 140 -23.30 -18.28 2.17
N LEU A 141 -21.99 -18.08 1.93
CA LEU A 141 -21.16 -18.94 1.06
C LEU A 141 -20.62 -20.19 1.78
N PHE A 142 -20.42 -20.11 3.09
CA PHE A 142 -19.96 -21.20 3.94
C PHE A 142 -20.93 -21.37 5.11
N PRO A 143 -22.06 -22.09 4.92
CA PRO A 143 -23.00 -22.36 6.00
C PRO A 143 -22.29 -23.21 7.07
N MET A 144 -21.92 -22.57 8.17
CA MET A 144 -21.37 -23.23 9.35
C MET A 144 -22.51 -23.52 10.32
N ASP A 145 -22.98 -24.77 10.36
CA ASP A 145 -24.12 -25.25 11.16
C ASP A 145 -23.89 -25.28 12.69
N TYR A 146 -22.71 -24.84 13.16
CA TYR A 146 -22.29 -25.01 14.56
C TYR A 146 -22.44 -23.77 15.45
N ALA A 147 -22.93 -22.63 14.94
CA ALA A 147 -23.06 -21.40 15.72
C ALA A 147 -24.51 -21.16 16.17
N SER A 148 -24.71 -20.84 17.46
CA SER A 148 -26.02 -20.39 17.98
C SER A 148 -26.50 -19.14 17.23
N GLY A 149 -27.83 -18.97 17.09
CA GLY A 149 -28.43 -17.97 16.20
C GLY A 149 -27.95 -16.52 16.41
N ASP A 150 -27.58 -16.13 17.62
CA ASP A 150 -27.05 -14.80 17.92
C ASP A 150 -25.58 -14.64 17.53
N MET A 151 -24.76 -15.68 17.74
CA MET A 151 -23.37 -15.70 17.27
C MET A 151 -23.32 -15.72 15.74
N GLN A 152 -24.22 -16.46 15.10
CA GLN A 152 -24.35 -16.49 13.64
C GLN A 152 -24.77 -15.12 13.08
N LYS A 153 -25.69 -14.41 13.73
CA LYS A 153 -26.04 -13.01 13.37
C LYS A 153 -24.86 -12.07 13.55
N ALA A 154 -24.10 -12.18 14.64
CA ALA A 154 -22.91 -11.35 14.88
C ALA A 154 -21.80 -11.62 13.85
N ILE A 155 -21.57 -12.89 13.50
CA ILE A 155 -20.63 -13.29 12.44
C ILE A 155 -21.13 -12.79 11.09
N LYS A 156 -22.41 -12.95 10.76
CA LYS A 156 -23.01 -12.49 9.51
C LYS A 156 -22.90 -10.97 9.36
N ALA A 157 -23.16 -10.21 10.43
CA ALA A 157 -22.99 -8.76 10.41
C ALA A 157 -21.51 -8.37 10.20
N LYS A 158 -20.57 -9.03 10.90
CA LYS A 158 -19.12 -8.75 10.77
C LYS A 158 -18.51 -9.24 9.45
N SER A 159 -19.13 -10.21 8.78
CA SER A 159 -18.65 -10.81 7.52
C SER A 159 -19.52 -10.46 6.31
N SER A 160 -20.41 -9.48 6.47
CA SER A 160 -21.22 -8.95 5.39
C SER A 160 -20.43 -7.92 4.58
N PHE A 161 -20.43 -8.08 3.26
CA PHE A 161 -19.83 -7.20 2.28
C PHE A 161 -20.94 -6.54 1.47
N ASN A 162 -20.99 -5.22 1.49
CA ASN A 162 -21.89 -4.49 0.62
C ASN A 162 -21.20 -4.27 -0.73
N VAL A 163 -21.90 -4.52 -1.84
CA VAL A 163 -21.42 -4.14 -3.18
C VAL A 163 -21.11 -2.64 -3.26
N ASN A 164 -21.78 -1.81 -2.47
CA ASN A 164 -21.49 -0.40 -2.34
C ASN A 164 -20.09 -0.12 -1.77
N ASP A 165 -19.52 -1.01 -0.97
CA ASP A 165 -18.18 -0.85 -0.40
C ASP A 165 -17.05 -1.15 -1.40
N THR A 166 -17.41 -1.58 -2.62
CA THR A 166 -16.45 -1.97 -3.65
C THR A 166 -15.95 -0.77 -4.49
N LEU A 167 -14.74 -0.85 -5.03
CA LEU A 167 -14.10 0.07 -5.97
C LEU A 167 -14.18 1.55 -5.56
N LEU A 168 -15.08 2.34 -6.17
CA LEU A 168 -15.28 3.77 -5.88
C LEU A 168 -16.58 4.07 -5.14
N GLY A 169 -17.41 3.05 -4.87
CA GLY A 169 -18.72 3.23 -4.25
C GLY A 169 -19.70 4.02 -5.13
N ASN A 170 -19.50 3.99 -6.46
CA ASN A 170 -20.25 4.85 -7.37
C ASN A 170 -21.56 4.18 -7.81
N GLN A 171 -22.66 4.95 -7.74
CA GLN A 171 -24.01 4.48 -8.06
C GLN A 171 -24.46 4.85 -9.49
N ASP A 172 -23.86 5.88 -10.09
CA ASP A 172 -24.27 6.36 -11.40
C ASP A 172 -23.39 5.76 -12.51
N PRO A 173 -23.98 5.06 -13.51
CA PRO A 173 -23.21 4.43 -14.58
C PRO A 173 -22.35 5.40 -15.39
N PHE A 174 -22.72 6.69 -15.40
CA PHE A 174 -21.99 7.74 -16.11
C PHE A 174 -20.51 7.82 -15.69
N PHE A 175 -20.18 7.63 -14.41
CA PHE A 175 -18.80 7.75 -13.94
C PHE A 175 -17.95 6.48 -14.10
N TRP A 176 -18.30 5.59 -15.04
CA TRP A 176 -17.54 4.38 -15.34
C TRP A 176 -16.08 4.64 -15.74
N PHE A 177 -15.78 5.83 -16.28
CA PHE A 177 -14.45 6.24 -16.74
C PHE A 177 -13.53 6.73 -15.61
N LEU A 178 -14.07 7.04 -14.42
CA LEU A 178 -13.27 7.56 -13.31
C LEU A 178 -12.20 6.57 -12.83
N PRO A 179 -12.50 5.29 -12.54
CA PRO A 179 -11.45 4.36 -12.13
C PRO A 179 -10.34 4.15 -13.17
N PRO A 180 -10.63 3.96 -14.49
CA PRO A 180 -9.59 3.97 -15.53
C PRO A 180 -8.70 5.21 -15.52
N LEU A 181 -9.30 6.39 -15.38
CA LEU A 181 -8.57 7.66 -15.29
C LEU A 181 -7.64 7.69 -14.07
N PHE A 182 -8.16 7.32 -12.89
CA PHE A 182 -7.35 7.24 -11.68
C PHE A 182 -6.23 6.21 -11.78
N PHE A 183 -6.43 5.10 -12.49
CA PHE A 183 -5.38 4.13 -12.75
C PHE A 183 -4.23 4.74 -13.57
N ILE A 184 -4.54 5.48 -14.64
CA ILE A 184 -3.53 6.19 -15.44
C ILE A 184 -2.77 7.21 -14.60
N MET A 185 -3.49 8.02 -13.82
CA MET A 185 -2.86 8.98 -12.88
C MET A 185 -1.94 8.26 -11.88
N SER A 186 -2.39 7.12 -11.37
CA SER A 186 -1.65 6.33 -10.38
C SER A 186 -0.37 5.73 -10.94
N ILE A 187 -0.34 5.35 -12.22
CA ILE A 187 0.90 4.97 -12.91
C ILE A 187 1.89 6.13 -12.87
N GLY A 188 1.43 7.35 -13.19
CA GLY A 188 2.25 8.57 -13.09
C GLY A 188 2.81 8.78 -11.68
N ILE A 189 1.97 8.67 -10.65
CA ILE A 189 2.38 8.80 -9.24
C ILE A 189 3.43 7.75 -8.87
N THR A 190 3.27 6.49 -9.28
CA THR A 190 4.24 5.42 -9.03
C THR A 190 5.58 5.68 -9.74
N ILE A 191 5.55 6.16 -11.00
CA ILE A 191 6.77 6.52 -11.75
C ILE A 191 7.51 7.66 -11.05
N VAL A 192 6.79 8.75 -10.70
CA VAL A 192 7.38 9.89 -10.00
C VAL A 192 7.97 9.46 -8.66
N SER A 193 7.25 8.62 -7.90
CA SER A 193 7.74 8.09 -6.62
C SER A 193 9.02 7.26 -6.79
N TRP A 194 9.08 6.41 -7.81
CA TRP A 194 10.27 5.63 -8.13
C TRP A 194 11.46 6.52 -8.50
N ILE A 195 11.25 7.50 -9.40
CA ILE A 195 12.29 8.44 -9.84
C ILE A 195 12.79 9.26 -8.66
N LEU A 196 11.87 9.79 -7.84
CA LEU A 196 12.20 10.59 -6.65
C LEU A 196 13.05 9.79 -5.65
N LEU A 197 12.62 8.58 -5.29
CA LEU A 197 13.37 7.75 -4.35
C LEU A 197 14.73 7.33 -4.93
N ALA A 198 14.80 7.00 -6.22
CA ALA A 198 16.06 6.68 -6.88
C ALA A 198 17.00 7.89 -6.90
N PHE A 199 16.47 9.09 -7.13
CA PHE A 199 17.22 10.34 -7.07
C PHE A 199 17.77 10.59 -5.65
N ILE A 200 16.92 10.50 -4.63
CA ILE A 200 17.32 10.66 -3.21
C ILE A 200 18.46 9.69 -2.86
N VAL A 201 18.32 8.40 -3.19
CA VAL A 201 19.35 7.38 -2.90
C VAL A 201 20.66 7.70 -3.63
N ARG A 202 20.61 8.17 -4.88
CA ARG A 202 21.82 8.55 -5.64
C ARG A 202 22.51 9.78 -5.04
N VAL A 203 21.75 10.80 -4.63
CA VAL A 203 22.28 12.01 -4.00
C VAL A 203 22.94 11.66 -2.66
N LEU A 204 22.27 10.87 -1.82
CA LEU A 204 22.82 10.42 -0.54
C LEU A 204 24.07 9.56 -0.72
N ALA A 205 24.09 8.67 -1.73
CA ALA A 205 25.28 7.89 -2.05
C ALA A 205 26.44 8.76 -2.52
N GLY A 206 26.18 9.76 -3.37
CA GLY A 206 27.18 10.73 -3.81
C GLY A 206 27.76 11.52 -2.63
N ALA A 207 26.89 12.05 -1.76
CA ALA A 207 27.28 12.78 -0.56
C ALA A 207 28.13 11.92 0.39
N ALA A 208 27.73 10.66 0.64
CA ALA A 208 28.48 9.75 1.51
C ALA A 208 29.88 9.45 0.98
N VAL A 209 30.03 9.23 -0.34
CA VAL A 209 31.33 8.98 -0.98
C VAL A 209 32.20 10.25 -0.99
N PHE A 210 31.59 11.42 -1.19
CA PHE A 210 32.27 12.71 -1.16
C PHE A 210 32.82 13.05 0.23
N MET A 211 31.99 12.92 1.27
CA MET A 211 32.36 13.27 2.65
C MET A 211 33.48 12.40 3.24
N SER A 212 33.62 11.15 2.81
CA SER A 212 34.43 10.16 3.53
C SER A 212 35.80 9.83 2.89
N ARG A 213 36.35 10.70 2.04
CA ARG A 213 37.55 10.44 1.21
C ARG A 213 37.41 9.12 0.43
N ARG A 214 36.91 9.24 -0.80
CA ARG A 214 36.51 8.17 -1.75
C ARG A 214 37.11 6.77 -1.50
N ASP A 215 38.42 6.64 -1.43
CA ASP A 215 39.10 5.34 -1.41
C ASP A 215 39.09 4.63 -0.06
N LEU A 216 39.13 5.35 1.07
CA LEU A 216 39.13 4.74 2.41
C LEU A 216 37.74 4.23 2.80
N PHE A 217 36.70 5.00 2.48
CA PHE A 217 35.31 4.63 2.77
C PHE A 217 34.84 3.44 1.94
N VAL A 218 35.13 3.46 0.64
CA VAL A 218 34.75 2.36 -0.26
C VAL A 218 35.48 1.07 0.13
N LYS A 219 36.79 1.15 0.44
CA LYS A 219 37.54 -0.01 0.97
C LYS A 219 36.97 -0.51 2.30
N ASN A 220 36.59 0.39 3.22
CA ASN A 220 35.98 0.00 4.51
C ASN A 220 34.58 -0.61 4.39
N ILE A 221 33.84 -0.32 3.32
CA ILE A 221 32.52 -0.93 3.06
C ILE A 221 32.69 -2.27 2.36
N VAL A 222 33.53 -2.33 1.32
CA VAL A 222 33.74 -3.53 0.50
C VAL A 222 34.54 -4.60 1.27
N ASN A 223 35.60 -4.21 1.99
CA ASN A 223 36.47 -5.14 2.71
C ASN A 223 35.94 -5.49 4.11
N LYS A 224 34.75 -5.02 4.50
CA LYS A 224 34.17 -5.41 5.79
C LYS A 224 33.58 -6.81 5.65
N PRO A 225 34.17 -7.85 6.26
CA PRO A 225 33.59 -9.19 6.21
C PRO A 225 32.16 -9.15 6.76
N SER A 226 31.24 -9.84 6.08
CA SER A 226 29.80 -9.69 6.26
C SER A 226 29.27 -10.10 7.64
N GLU A 227 30.06 -10.74 8.49
CA GLU A 227 29.63 -11.06 9.85
C GLU A 227 30.79 -10.90 10.85
N SER A 228 30.74 -9.84 11.66
CA SER A 228 31.36 -9.88 12.98
C SER A 228 30.27 -10.16 14.00
N LYS A 229 30.48 -11.13 14.90
CA LYS A 229 29.55 -11.45 16.00
C LYS A 229 29.15 -10.21 16.81
N SER A 230 30.02 -9.20 16.88
CA SER A 230 29.77 -7.90 17.52
C SER A 230 28.72 -7.04 16.81
N ARG A 231 28.66 -7.08 15.47
CA ARG A 231 27.65 -6.35 14.68
C ARG A 231 26.27 -6.96 14.84
N LEU A 232 26.17 -8.29 14.79
CA LEU A 232 24.92 -9.01 15.04
C LEU A 232 24.41 -8.71 16.47
N ARG A 233 25.29 -8.77 17.47
CA ARG A 233 24.96 -8.40 18.85
C ARG A 233 24.44 -6.97 18.96
N ARG A 234 25.06 -6.01 18.28
CA ARG A 234 24.63 -4.60 18.28
C ARG A 234 23.27 -4.42 17.61
N HIS A 235 23.03 -5.07 16.48
CA HIS A 235 21.73 -4.98 15.78
C HIS A 235 20.62 -5.58 16.64
N VAL A 236 20.83 -6.77 17.22
CA VAL A 236 19.87 -7.40 18.15
C VAL A 236 19.57 -6.51 19.35
N ILE A 237 20.58 -5.88 19.96
CA ILE A 237 20.38 -4.94 21.08
C ILE A 237 19.57 -3.72 20.64
N ILE A 238 19.86 -3.12 19.48
CA ILE A 238 19.12 -1.96 18.97
C ILE A 238 17.67 -2.34 18.65
N THR A 239 17.44 -3.49 18.01
CA THR A 239 16.11 -4.03 17.72
C THR A 239 15.33 -4.28 19.02
N LEU A 240 15.96 -4.86 20.04
CA LEU A 240 15.36 -5.10 21.35
C LEU A 240 14.99 -3.78 22.06
N ILE A 241 15.90 -2.80 22.07
CA ILE A 241 15.63 -1.47 22.63
C ILE A 241 14.48 -0.79 21.89
N LEU A 242 14.44 -0.89 20.55
CA LEU A 242 13.36 -0.35 19.74
C LEU A 242 12.01 -1.00 20.10
N PHE A 243 11.97 -2.33 20.28
CA PHE A 243 10.75 -3.02 20.70
C PHE A 243 10.31 -2.63 22.11
N ILE A 244 11.23 -2.49 23.06
CA ILE A 244 10.92 -2.00 24.42
C ILE A 244 10.35 -0.58 24.34
N LEU A 245 10.97 0.30 23.54
CA LEU A 245 10.51 1.67 23.36
C LEU A 245 9.09 1.73 22.76
N VAL A 246 8.80 0.91 21.74
CA VAL A 246 7.47 0.82 21.12
C VAL A 246 6.43 0.25 22.09
N ALA A 247 6.82 -0.74 22.89
CA ALA A 247 5.95 -1.37 23.88
C ALA A 247 5.61 -0.42 25.04
N SER A 248 6.51 0.51 25.39
CA SER A 248 6.37 1.35 26.58
C SER A 248 5.87 2.76 26.31
N PHE A 249 6.40 3.47 25.31
CA PHE A 249 6.20 4.94 25.21
C PHE A 249 5.88 5.44 23.80
N VAL A 250 6.28 4.71 22.76
CA VAL A 250 6.33 5.25 21.40
C VAL A 250 5.36 4.48 20.49
N PRO A 251 4.55 5.17 19.67
CA PRO A 251 3.65 4.52 18.72
C PRO A 251 4.45 3.70 17.70
N TYR A 252 3.91 2.56 17.24
CA TYR A 252 4.62 1.70 16.28
C TYR A 252 4.94 2.42 14.95
N GLN A 253 4.17 3.46 14.62
CA GLN A 253 4.36 4.32 13.46
C GLN A 253 5.74 5.00 13.49
N PHE A 254 6.27 5.34 14.67
CA PHE A 254 7.64 5.86 14.78
C PHE A 254 8.67 4.80 14.39
N ALA A 255 8.51 3.56 14.88
CA ALA A 255 9.39 2.46 14.52
C ALA A 255 9.32 2.14 13.01
N PHE A 256 8.15 2.32 12.38
CA PHE A 256 8.04 2.28 10.92
C PHE A 256 8.91 3.34 10.23
N ILE A 257 8.89 4.59 10.69
CA ILE A 257 9.75 5.66 10.14
C ILE A 257 11.23 5.32 10.32
N VAL A 258 11.64 4.80 11.49
CA VAL A 258 13.01 4.34 11.71
C VAL A 258 13.38 3.22 10.75
N ALA A 259 12.52 2.22 10.56
CA ALA A 259 12.72 1.12 9.63
C ALA A 259 12.82 1.62 8.17
N PHE A 260 12.00 2.60 7.79
CA PHE A 260 12.07 3.26 6.48
C PHE A 260 13.40 4.00 6.26
N LEU A 261 13.89 4.75 7.25
CA LEU A 261 15.20 5.43 7.18
C LEU A 261 16.37 4.45 7.12
N VAL A 262 16.29 3.34 7.85
CA VAL A 262 17.25 2.24 7.77
C VAL A 262 17.23 1.61 6.37
N GLN A 263 16.05 1.44 5.76
CA GLN A 263 15.94 0.91 4.39
C GLN A 263 16.57 1.86 3.35
N ILE A 264 16.38 3.18 3.47
CA ILE A 264 17.09 4.17 2.63
C ILE A 264 18.60 3.99 2.77
N SER A 265 19.09 3.91 4.01
CA SER A 265 20.53 3.74 4.29
C SER A 265 21.08 2.44 3.70
N SER A 266 20.29 1.36 3.70
CA SER A 266 20.66 0.08 3.08
C SER A 266 20.70 0.16 1.56
N CYS A 267 19.75 0.85 0.94
CA CYS A 267 19.76 1.12 -0.50
C CYS A 267 21.00 1.92 -0.91
N VAL A 268 21.35 2.96 -0.14
CA VAL A 268 22.57 3.78 -0.35
C VAL A 268 23.83 2.91 -0.30
N LYS A 269 23.97 2.09 0.75
CA LYS A 269 25.12 1.18 0.89
C LYS A 269 25.20 0.19 -0.26
N SER A 270 24.08 -0.43 -0.62
CA SER A 270 23.99 -1.40 -1.72
C SER A 270 24.36 -0.75 -3.07
N LEU A 271 23.92 0.49 -3.32
CA LEU A 271 24.28 1.24 -4.54
C LEU A 271 25.78 1.54 -4.60
N ILE A 272 26.40 1.92 -3.49
CA ILE A 272 27.85 2.19 -3.44
C ILE A 272 28.62 0.91 -3.75
N ILE A 273 28.22 -0.22 -3.18
CA ILE A 273 28.83 -1.53 -3.43
C ILE A 273 28.64 -1.94 -4.91
N ALA A 274 27.42 -1.87 -5.44
CA ALA A 274 27.15 -2.23 -6.82
C ALA A 274 27.97 -1.40 -7.83
N ARG A 275 28.25 -0.13 -7.52
CA ARG A 275 29.10 0.75 -8.33
C ARG A 275 30.59 0.48 -8.16
N SER A 276 31.05 0.06 -6.98
CA SER A 276 32.48 -0.16 -6.71
C SER A 276 32.99 -1.51 -7.20
N VAL A 277 32.10 -2.50 -7.35
CA VAL A 277 32.42 -3.91 -7.62
C VAL A 277 32.62 -4.23 -9.13
N TYR A 278 32.68 -3.20 -10.00
CA TYR A 278 32.68 -3.24 -11.48
C TYR A 278 33.59 -4.28 -12.17
N LYS A 279 34.67 -4.76 -11.54
CA LYS A 279 35.63 -5.72 -12.13
C LYS A 279 35.55 -7.16 -11.59
N SER A 280 34.59 -7.49 -10.74
CA SER A 280 34.52 -8.81 -10.10
C SER A 280 33.44 -9.73 -10.71
N THR A 281 33.54 -11.03 -10.45
CA THR A 281 32.55 -12.04 -10.87
C THR A 281 31.17 -11.84 -10.20
N CYS A 282 31.10 -11.08 -9.10
CA CYS A 282 29.89 -10.86 -8.28
C CYS A 282 29.13 -9.56 -8.61
N VAL A 283 29.41 -8.92 -9.76
CA VAL A 283 28.75 -7.66 -10.18
C VAL A 283 27.24 -7.83 -10.26
N GLN A 284 26.76 -8.92 -10.86
CA GLN A 284 25.32 -9.12 -11.07
C GLN A 284 24.55 -9.25 -9.75
N GLU A 285 25.07 -10.03 -8.81
CA GLU A 285 24.46 -10.23 -7.49
C GLU A 285 24.34 -8.91 -6.70
N SER A 286 25.34 -8.04 -6.82
CA SER A 286 25.33 -6.72 -6.17
C SER A 286 24.25 -5.81 -6.75
N TRP A 287 24.05 -5.83 -8.07
CA TRP A 287 22.98 -5.06 -8.73
C TRP A 287 21.59 -5.63 -8.44
N ASP A 288 21.46 -6.96 -8.42
CA ASP A 288 20.22 -7.64 -8.08
C ASP A 288 19.76 -7.28 -6.67
N ASN A 289 20.68 -7.29 -5.70
CA ASN A 289 20.40 -6.86 -4.33
C ASN A 289 19.99 -5.38 -4.25
N TYR A 290 20.65 -4.49 -5.00
CA TYR A 290 20.25 -3.08 -5.06
C TYR A 290 18.83 -2.90 -5.63
N HIS A 291 18.52 -3.54 -6.75
CA HIS A 291 17.19 -3.47 -7.37
C HIS A 291 16.10 -4.02 -6.44
N TYR A 292 16.39 -5.11 -5.73
CA TYR A 292 15.49 -5.67 -4.73
C TYR A 292 15.22 -4.70 -3.57
N LEU A 293 16.28 -4.16 -2.96
CA LEU A 293 16.15 -3.20 -1.86
C LEU A 293 15.39 -1.94 -2.30
N GLN A 294 15.61 -1.47 -3.54
CA GLN A 294 14.89 -0.34 -4.10
C GLN A 294 13.39 -0.63 -4.29
N SER A 295 13.03 -1.83 -4.76
CA SER A 295 11.62 -2.23 -4.88
C SER A 295 10.91 -2.31 -3.52
N ILE A 296 11.59 -2.84 -2.49
CA ILE A 296 11.06 -2.86 -1.12
C ILE A 296 10.97 -1.45 -0.53
N LEU A 297 11.91 -0.56 -0.85
CA LEU A 297 11.85 0.85 -0.43
C LEU A 297 10.62 1.56 -0.98
N ILE A 298 10.27 1.30 -2.26
CA ILE A 298 9.06 1.87 -2.88
C ILE A 298 7.80 1.32 -2.19
N LEU A 299 7.77 0.03 -1.85
CA LEU A 299 6.68 -0.54 -1.05
C LEU A 299 6.53 0.19 0.29
N PHE A 300 7.62 0.39 1.04
CA PHE A 300 7.54 1.11 2.31
C PHE A 300 7.14 2.58 2.15
N PHE A 301 7.59 3.23 1.07
CA PHE A 301 7.15 4.60 0.78
C PHE A 301 5.64 4.68 0.58
N MET A 302 5.02 3.70 -0.09
CA MET A 302 3.56 3.63 -0.23
C MET A 302 2.82 3.38 1.09
N LEU A 303 3.53 2.95 2.13
CA LEU A 303 2.95 2.76 3.48
C LEU A 303 3.09 4.00 4.38
N LEU A 304 3.85 5.02 3.97
CA LEU A 304 3.99 6.27 4.74
C LEU A 304 2.67 7.01 4.98
N PRO A 305 1.74 7.12 4.01
CA PRO A 305 0.47 7.82 4.23
C PRO A 305 -0.38 7.24 5.38
N PHE A 306 -0.16 5.97 5.76
CA PHE A 306 -0.87 5.35 6.88
C PHE A 306 -0.20 5.61 8.23
N ASN A 307 1.11 5.88 8.24
CA ASN A 307 1.91 6.00 9.46
C ASN A 307 2.19 7.45 9.83
N VAL A 308 2.48 8.30 8.85
CA VAL A 308 2.90 9.70 9.05
C VAL A 308 1.80 10.56 9.70
N PRO A 309 0.53 10.54 9.25
CA PRO A 309 -0.50 11.39 9.85
C PRO A 309 -0.75 11.05 11.33
N VAL A 310 -0.78 9.75 11.66
CA VAL A 310 -0.96 9.29 13.05
C VAL A 310 0.22 9.72 13.91
N LEU A 311 1.46 9.57 13.40
CA LEU A 311 2.65 10.03 14.08
C LEU A 311 2.65 11.55 14.28
N MET A 312 2.22 12.34 13.29
CA MET A 312 2.14 13.80 13.40
C MET A 312 1.14 14.24 14.47
N VAL A 313 -0.02 13.60 14.54
CA VAL A 313 -1.00 13.84 15.60
C VAL A 313 -0.42 13.49 16.96
N TRP A 314 0.29 12.36 17.06
CA TRP A 314 0.97 11.97 18.30
C TRP A 314 2.03 13.00 18.72
N ILE A 315 2.89 13.47 17.82
CA ILE A 315 3.91 14.51 18.11
C ILE A 315 3.23 15.80 18.60
N ARG A 316 2.17 16.24 17.92
CA ARG A 316 1.40 17.44 18.31
C ARG A 316 0.84 17.27 19.72
N ASN A 317 0.26 16.12 20.03
CA ASN A 317 -0.34 15.88 21.33
C ASN A 317 0.70 15.77 22.44
N MET A 318 1.86 15.16 22.18
CA MET A 318 3.00 15.17 23.12
C MET A 318 3.47 16.60 23.41
N SER A 319 3.44 17.50 22.41
CA SER A 319 3.79 18.90 22.60
C SER A 319 2.79 19.70 23.42
N VAL A 320 1.52 19.26 23.50
CA VAL A 320 0.45 19.99 24.21
C VAL A 320 0.19 19.39 25.58
N ASN A 321 -0.02 18.06 25.67
CA ASN A 321 -0.34 17.33 26.89
C ASN A 321 0.58 16.12 27.04
N TRP A 322 1.81 16.36 27.50
CA TRP A 322 2.84 15.31 27.69
C TRP A 322 2.39 14.15 28.59
N PHE A 323 1.42 14.37 29.49
CA PHE A 323 0.94 13.38 30.46
C PHE A 323 -0.34 12.63 30.03
N ALA A 324 -0.90 12.87 28.85
CA ALA A 324 -2.07 12.11 28.40
C ALA A 324 -1.62 10.78 27.76
N PRO A 325 -1.81 9.61 28.41
CA PRO A 325 -1.46 8.34 27.82
C PRO A 325 -2.40 8.05 26.65
N PHE A 326 -1.86 7.95 25.43
CA PHE A 326 -2.62 7.38 24.33
C PHE A 326 -2.89 5.91 24.65
N SER A 327 -4.16 5.60 24.81
CA SER A 327 -4.62 4.25 25.02
C SER A 327 -4.72 3.60 23.62
N TRP A 328 -3.95 2.53 23.40
CA TRP A 328 -4.23 1.39 22.49
C TRP A 328 -3.35 1.19 21.23
N ASP A 329 -2.45 2.09 20.86
CA ASP A 329 -1.65 1.94 19.64
C ASP A 329 -0.31 1.19 19.82
N HIS A 330 -0.06 0.54 20.97
CA HIS A 330 1.20 -0.17 21.23
C HIS A 330 1.19 -1.64 20.74
N SER A 331 0.67 -1.87 19.53
CA SER A 331 0.66 -3.22 18.94
C SER A 331 2.01 -3.55 18.32
N ILE A 332 2.86 -4.25 19.07
CA ILE A 332 4.15 -4.77 18.58
C ILE A 332 3.95 -5.63 17.32
N LEU A 333 2.87 -6.41 17.27
CA LEU A 333 2.55 -7.28 16.14
C LEU A 333 2.30 -6.49 14.84
N ALA A 334 1.84 -5.24 14.95
CA ALA A 334 1.58 -4.35 13.82
C ALA A 334 2.86 -3.76 13.19
N ILE A 335 4.05 -4.02 13.76
CA ILE A 335 5.33 -3.53 13.23
C ILE A 335 6.45 -4.57 13.20
N ALA A 336 6.35 -5.62 14.02
CA ALA A 336 7.35 -6.67 14.13
C ALA A 336 7.77 -7.28 12.78
N PRO A 337 6.87 -7.63 11.84
CA PRO A 337 7.27 -8.15 10.53
C PRO A 337 8.18 -7.18 9.77
N ILE A 338 7.90 -5.88 9.79
CA ILE A 338 8.71 -4.88 9.08
C ILE A 338 10.09 -4.78 9.70
N ILE A 339 10.19 -4.70 11.04
CA ILE A 339 11.47 -4.59 11.74
C ILE A 339 12.35 -5.83 11.47
N PHE A 340 11.80 -7.02 11.66
CA PHE A 340 12.54 -8.26 11.40
C PHE A 340 12.99 -8.38 9.95
N TYR A 341 12.11 -8.04 9.01
CA TYR A 341 12.43 -8.12 7.61
C TYR A 341 13.51 -7.11 7.19
N VAL A 342 13.44 -5.87 7.69
CA VAL A 342 14.50 -4.87 7.50
C VAL A 342 15.83 -5.37 8.07
N GLU A 343 15.82 -5.99 9.25
CA GLU A 343 17.03 -6.57 9.83
C GLU A 343 17.63 -7.67 8.94
N ILE A 344 16.81 -8.55 8.36
CA ILE A 344 17.28 -9.60 7.44
C ILE A 344 17.94 -9.00 6.19
N ILE A 345 17.26 -8.07 5.51
CA ILE A 345 17.75 -7.52 4.24
C ILE A 345 18.91 -6.53 4.42
N THR A 346 18.98 -5.83 5.57
CA THR A 346 20.14 -4.96 5.91
C THR A 346 21.42 -5.75 6.17
N ASN A 347 21.30 -7.01 6.57
CA ASN A 347 22.43 -7.93 6.73
C ASN A 347 22.93 -8.49 5.38
N GLY A 348 22.40 -8.03 4.24
CA GLY A 348 22.84 -8.42 2.91
C GLY A 348 22.21 -9.71 2.38
N LYS A 349 21.20 -10.24 3.07
CA LYS A 349 20.47 -11.43 2.62
C LYS A 349 19.31 -11.00 1.70
N MET A 350 19.53 -11.04 0.39
CA MET A 350 18.47 -10.91 -0.61
C MET A 350 17.53 -12.12 -0.54
N LEU A 351 16.28 -11.98 -1.03
CA LEU A 351 15.33 -13.09 -1.09
C LEU A 351 15.94 -14.30 -1.81
N PRO A 352 15.94 -15.49 -1.19
CA PRO A 352 16.37 -16.70 -1.86
C PRO A 352 15.40 -17.04 -2.99
N ARG A 353 15.95 -17.54 -4.11
CA ARG A 353 15.13 -18.00 -5.24
C ARG A 353 14.19 -19.11 -4.80
N SER A 354 12.93 -19.01 -5.20
CA SER A 354 11.92 -19.99 -4.85
C SER A 354 12.06 -21.25 -5.72
N THR A 355 12.84 -22.23 -5.26
CA THR A 355 13.10 -23.47 -6.01
C THR A 355 11.86 -24.37 -6.15
N GLY A 356 10.91 -24.29 -5.20
CA GLY A 356 9.71 -25.12 -5.18
C GLY A 356 8.53 -24.54 -5.98
N ARG A 357 7.88 -25.35 -6.84
CA ARG A 357 6.65 -24.97 -7.58
C ARG A 357 5.54 -24.45 -6.64
N LYS A 358 5.38 -25.09 -5.48
CA LYS A 358 4.40 -24.68 -4.45
C LYS A 358 4.70 -23.28 -3.92
N SER A 359 5.96 -23.00 -3.57
CA SER A 359 6.34 -21.68 -3.03
C SER A 359 6.16 -20.57 -4.05
N ARG A 360 6.52 -20.80 -5.32
CA ARG A 360 6.27 -19.85 -6.42
C ARG A 360 4.80 -19.56 -6.61
N PHE A 361 3.97 -20.60 -6.58
CA PHE A 361 2.52 -20.46 -6.66
C PHE A 361 1.97 -19.65 -5.49
N VAL A 362 2.40 -19.94 -4.25
CA VAL A 362 1.93 -19.23 -3.05
C VAL A 362 2.31 -17.74 -3.08
N THR A 363 3.56 -17.39 -3.41
CA THR A 363 3.97 -15.97 -3.52
C THR A 363 3.12 -15.24 -4.56
N ASN A 364 2.90 -15.85 -5.73
CA ASN A 364 2.07 -15.27 -6.78
C ASN A 364 0.60 -15.13 -6.36
N ALA A 365 0.06 -16.12 -5.65
CA ALA A 365 -1.31 -16.11 -5.16
C ALA A 365 -1.51 -15.02 -4.11
N ILE A 366 -0.59 -14.88 -3.14
CA ILE A 366 -0.64 -13.83 -2.11
C ILE A 366 -0.66 -12.45 -2.77
N LEU A 367 0.25 -12.15 -3.68
CA LEU A 367 0.31 -10.85 -4.35
C LEU A 367 -0.93 -10.56 -5.20
N LEU A 368 -1.49 -11.59 -5.85
CA LEU A 368 -2.73 -11.47 -6.61
C LEU A 368 -3.94 -11.21 -5.70
N ILE A 369 -4.06 -11.95 -4.58
CA ILE A 369 -5.12 -11.77 -3.59
C ILE A 369 -5.06 -10.36 -3.01
N ILE A 370 -3.87 -9.89 -2.61
CA ILE A 370 -3.67 -8.52 -2.12
C ILE A 370 -4.12 -7.52 -3.17
N THR A 371 -3.78 -7.73 -4.44
CA THR A 371 -4.20 -6.83 -5.52
C THR A 371 -5.71 -6.79 -5.70
N ILE A 372 -6.37 -7.95 -5.80
CA ILE A 372 -7.83 -8.04 -5.97
C ILE A 372 -8.52 -7.39 -4.77
N TYR A 373 -8.06 -7.71 -3.56
CA TYR A 373 -8.62 -7.16 -2.33
C TYR A 373 -8.44 -5.64 -2.24
N SER A 374 -7.25 -5.14 -2.57
CA SER A 374 -6.94 -3.70 -2.58
C SER A 374 -7.73 -2.95 -3.65
N LEU A 375 -7.98 -3.57 -4.80
CA LEU A 375 -8.79 -2.98 -5.87
C LEU A 375 -10.26 -2.87 -5.48
N LEU A 376 -10.79 -3.92 -4.85
CA LEU A 376 -12.18 -3.95 -4.44
C LEU A 376 -12.41 -3.09 -3.20
N TYR A 377 -11.59 -3.18 -2.17
CA TYR A 377 -11.90 -2.61 -0.86
C TYR A 377 -10.90 -1.56 -0.38
N GLY A 378 -9.75 -1.41 -1.05
CA GLY A 378 -8.66 -0.57 -0.59
C GLY A 378 -8.98 0.93 -0.55
N VAL A 379 -9.95 1.41 -1.34
CA VAL A 379 -10.38 2.81 -1.33
C VAL A 379 -11.22 3.13 -0.09
N ARG A 380 -12.09 2.20 0.32
CA ARG A 380 -12.96 2.35 1.50
C ARG A 380 -12.22 2.01 2.79
N TYR A 381 -11.48 0.91 2.79
CA TYR A 381 -10.76 0.37 3.95
C TYR A 381 -9.25 0.43 3.73
N THR A 382 -8.73 1.66 3.60
CA THR A 382 -7.33 1.93 3.32
C THR A 382 -6.36 1.32 4.33
N TYR A 383 -6.76 1.21 5.60
CA TYR A 383 -5.93 0.58 6.66
C TYR A 383 -5.57 -0.88 6.34
N LEU A 384 -6.40 -1.58 5.56
CA LEU A 384 -6.15 -2.98 5.18
C LEU A 384 -4.98 -3.13 4.22
N LEU A 385 -4.60 -2.08 3.49
CA LEU A 385 -3.42 -2.07 2.62
C LEU A 385 -2.13 -2.25 3.46
N TYR A 386 -2.08 -1.60 4.62
CA TYR A 386 -0.98 -1.75 5.57
C TYR A 386 -0.91 -3.18 6.12
N PHE A 387 -2.03 -3.71 6.64
CA PHE A 387 -2.05 -5.08 7.18
C PHE A 387 -1.80 -6.16 6.13
N SER A 388 -2.30 -5.97 4.90
CA SER A 388 -2.01 -6.87 3.78
C SER A 388 -0.52 -6.88 3.44
N SER A 389 0.14 -5.72 3.54
CA SER A 389 1.59 -5.61 3.36
C SER A 389 2.36 -6.29 4.49
N LEU A 390 1.90 -6.20 5.74
CA LEU A 390 2.48 -6.96 6.85
C LEU A 390 2.38 -8.47 6.61
N GLY A 391 1.23 -8.96 6.14
CA GLY A 391 1.04 -10.36 5.77
C GLY A 391 2.02 -10.79 4.66
N PHE A 392 2.18 -9.97 3.63
CA PHE A 392 3.16 -10.21 2.57
C PHE A 392 4.61 -10.22 3.08
N ILE A 393 5.00 -9.25 3.92
CA ILE A 393 6.34 -9.18 4.50
C ILE A 393 6.60 -10.39 5.39
N THR A 394 5.60 -10.83 6.17
CA THR A 394 5.68 -12.05 6.99
C THR A 394 5.94 -13.27 6.12
N TRP A 395 5.28 -13.36 4.96
CA TRP A 395 5.56 -14.42 3.98
C TRP A 395 7.01 -14.37 3.46
N LEU A 396 7.57 -13.18 3.19
CA LEU A 396 8.97 -13.06 2.79
C LEU A 396 9.93 -13.53 3.90
N ILE A 397 9.63 -13.23 5.16
CA ILE A 397 10.41 -13.75 6.31
C ILE A 397 10.37 -15.27 6.33
N ILE A 398 9.19 -15.88 6.13
CA ILE A 398 9.05 -17.35 6.08
C ILE A 398 9.92 -17.94 4.96
N LEU A 399 10.01 -17.29 3.80
CA LEU A 399 10.89 -17.73 2.72
C LEU A 399 12.37 -17.69 3.11
N HIS A 400 12.81 -16.64 3.81
CA HIS A 400 14.18 -16.56 4.35
C HIS A 400 14.47 -17.63 5.41
N VAL A 401 13.52 -17.88 6.32
CA VAL A 401 13.66 -18.91 7.36
C VAL A 401 13.74 -20.30 6.73
N ARG A 402 12.92 -20.59 5.72
CA ARG A 402 12.92 -21.88 5.04
C ARG A 402 14.26 -22.19 4.34
N ASP A 403 14.88 -21.19 3.71
CA ASP A 403 16.17 -21.42 3.04
C ASP A 403 17.37 -21.47 4.00
N SER A 404 17.21 -20.91 5.20
CA SER A 404 18.22 -21.02 6.27
C SER A 404 18.47 -22.49 6.66
N TRP A 405 19.66 -22.77 7.20
CA TRP A 405 20.02 -24.12 7.67
C TRP A 405 18.95 -24.69 8.62
N ILE A 406 18.42 -23.86 9.52
CA ILE A 406 17.35 -24.22 10.47
C ILE A 406 16.08 -24.66 9.74
N GLY A 407 15.68 -23.94 8.69
CA GLY A 407 14.51 -24.27 7.88
C GLY A 407 14.65 -25.59 7.12
N LYS A 408 15.84 -25.86 6.56
CA LYS A 408 16.14 -27.13 5.89
C LYS A 408 16.09 -28.31 6.85
N THR A 409 16.61 -28.14 8.08
CA THR A 409 16.54 -29.18 9.12
C THR A 409 15.10 -29.43 9.61
N MET A 410 14.30 -28.37 9.78
CA MET A 410 12.89 -28.48 10.15
C MET A 410 12.04 -29.16 9.07
N ASP A 411 12.28 -28.86 7.79
CA ASP A 411 11.55 -29.48 6.67
C ASP A 411 11.87 -30.99 6.56
N ILE A 412 13.15 -31.36 6.72
CA ILE A 412 13.57 -32.77 6.79
C ILE A 412 12.89 -33.49 7.97
N TYR A 413 12.83 -32.84 9.14
CA TYR A 413 12.19 -33.40 10.32
C TYR A 413 10.67 -33.57 10.13
N MET A 414 9.98 -32.57 9.59
CA MET A 414 8.55 -32.64 9.30
C MET A 414 8.21 -33.72 8.26
N GLN A 415 9.02 -33.85 7.20
CA GLN A 415 8.86 -34.92 6.21
C GLN A 415 9.10 -36.30 6.82
N SER A 416 10.01 -36.42 7.79
CA SER A 416 10.26 -37.67 8.51
C SER A 416 9.09 -38.07 9.41
N ILE A 417 8.44 -37.11 10.08
CA ILE A 417 7.23 -37.33 10.88
C ILE A 417 6.06 -37.75 9.99
N PHE A 418 5.85 -37.04 8.87
CA PHE A 418 4.76 -37.35 7.96
C PHE A 418 4.90 -38.75 7.34
N LYS A 419 6.14 -39.13 6.97
CA LYS A 419 6.44 -40.49 6.49
C LYS A 419 6.28 -41.57 7.56
N ARG A 420 6.54 -41.27 8.84
CA ARG A 420 6.27 -42.20 9.95
C ARG A 420 4.78 -42.40 10.17
N ASN A 421 3.99 -41.33 10.13
CA ASN A 421 2.54 -41.43 10.32
C ASN A 421 1.83 -42.15 9.17
N MET A 422 2.28 -41.98 7.91
CA MET A 422 1.76 -42.75 6.76
C MET A 422 2.18 -44.23 6.74
N LYS A 423 3.15 -44.66 7.56
CA LYS A 423 3.52 -46.07 7.70
C LYS A 423 2.77 -46.79 8.82
N ILE A 424 2.04 -46.05 9.65
CA ILE A 424 1.30 -46.57 10.81
C ILE A 424 -0.22 -46.62 10.51
N SER A 425 -0.66 -45.97 9.42
CA SER A 425 -1.94 -46.24 8.74
C SER A 425 -1.75 -47.26 7.63
#